data_AF-A0A839NPE6-F1
#
_entry.id   AF-A0A839NPE6-F1
#
_cell.length_a   1.000
_cell.length_b   1.000
_cell.length_c   1.000
_cell.angle_alpha   90.00
_cell.angle_beta   90.00
_cell.angle_gamma   90.00
#
_symmetry.space_group_name_H-M   'P 1'
#
loop_
_entity.id
_entity.type
_entity.pdbx_description
1 polymer ?
#
loop_
_entity_poly.entity_id
_entity_poly.type
_entity_poly.pdbx_seq_one_letter_code
_entity_poly.pdbx_strand_id
1 'polypeptide(L)'
;MGNHDDDSTPIVQEIIGLDQDGVLVSFEHEDEHYSYSDTFPLLRPMSDLIMVIEHNGRRFIPMHRLKNGGTDLNEYRFLEWKGYSAIDNEEHETCYNPDNRSFNQYFMGDTRECRDQCSKFQNLFEWHFDVFGLIEKGLAIDINKLESEVK
;
A
#
# COMPACT_ATOMS: atom_id res chain seq x y z
N MET A 1 -3.20 12.13 43.82
CA MET A 1 -1.99 12.22 42.99
C MET A 1 -2.01 11.00 42.09
N GLY A 2 -2.76 11.08 40.99
CA GLY A 2 -2.79 10.01 39.99
C GLY A 2 -1.51 10.10 39.20
N ASN A 3 -0.84 8.96 39.01
CA ASN A 3 0.32 8.87 38.14
C ASN A 3 -0.08 9.42 36.77
N HIS A 4 0.61 10.47 36.32
CA HIS A 4 0.70 10.76 34.90
C HIS A 4 1.55 9.63 34.34
N ASP A 5 0.88 8.56 33.90
CA ASP A 5 1.53 7.58 33.05
C ASP A 5 2.05 8.36 31.83
N ASP A 6 3.36 8.22 31.63
CA ASP A 6 4.10 8.66 30.46
C ASP A 6 3.62 7.83 29.27
N ASP A 7 2.40 8.14 28.80
CA ASP A 7 1.73 7.42 27.74
C ASP A 7 2.14 7.98 26.37
N SER A 8 3.44 7.97 26.12
CA SER A 8 4.06 8.35 24.85
C SER A 8 4.19 7.16 23.89
N THR A 9 3.63 5.99 24.26
CA THR A 9 3.74 4.76 23.46
C THR A 9 2.64 4.75 22.40
N PRO A 10 2.98 4.72 21.10
CA PRO A 10 1.97 4.65 20.05
C PRO A 10 1.22 3.32 20.08
N ILE A 11 -0.11 3.39 19.93
CA ILE A 11 -0.98 2.22 19.83
C ILE A 11 -1.17 1.88 18.35
N VAL A 12 -1.01 0.60 18.00
CA VAL A 12 -1.27 0.08 16.65
C VAL A 12 -2.53 -0.78 16.70
N GLN A 13 -3.58 -0.36 15.99
CA GLN A 13 -4.89 -1.04 16.01
C GLN A 13 -5.59 -0.97 14.66
N GLU A 14 -6.49 -1.92 14.41
CA GLU A 14 -7.38 -1.91 13.25
C GLU A 14 -8.47 -0.85 13.40
N ILE A 15 -8.69 -0.10 12.32
CA ILE A 15 -9.77 0.89 12.25
C ILE A 15 -11.08 0.14 11.97
N ILE A 16 -12.06 0.29 12.86
CA ILE A 16 -13.39 -0.31 12.70
C ILE A 16 -14.42 0.68 12.15
N GLY A 17 -14.13 1.98 12.19
CA GLY A 17 -15.02 3.02 11.72
C GLY A 17 -14.35 4.38 11.63
N LEU A 18 -14.98 5.27 10.88
CA LEU A 18 -14.59 6.67 10.72
C LEU A 18 -15.85 7.52 10.76
N ASP A 19 -15.79 8.66 11.43
CA ASP A 19 -16.86 9.66 11.40
C ASP A 19 -16.30 11.08 11.20
N GLN A 20 -17.16 12.08 11.35
CA GLN A 20 -16.79 13.49 11.18
C GLN A 20 -15.82 13.98 12.26
N ASP A 21 -15.74 13.27 13.39
CA ASP A 21 -15.03 13.69 14.60
C ASP A 21 -13.70 12.91 14.74
N GLY A 22 -13.55 11.73 14.13
CA GLY A 22 -12.33 10.94 14.27
C GLY A 22 -12.38 9.50 13.77
N VAL A 23 -11.46 8.72 14.31
CA VAL A 23 -11.23 7.30 14.02
C VAL A 23 -11.75 6.45 15.19
N LEU A 24 -12.56 5.45 14.88
CA LEU A 24 -13.05 4.46 15.85
C LEU A 24 -12.18 3.22 15.79
N VAL A 25 -11.73 2.77 16.95
CA VAL A 25 -10.96 1.54 17.15
C VAL A 25 -11.61 0.68 18.22
N SER A 26 -11.56 -0.64 18.07
CA SER A 26 -12.14 -1.56 19.06
C SER A 26 -11.11 -1.94 20.11
N PHE A 27 -11.47 -1.85 21.39
CA PHE A 27 -10.73 -2.49 22.48
C PHE A 27 -11.60 -3.58 23.14
N GLU A 28 -10.97 -4.46 23.95
CA GLU A 28 -11.62 -5.65 24.51
C GLU A 28 -12.93 -5.37 25.28
N HIS A 29 -13.12 -4.14 25.77
CA HIS A 29 -14.25 -3.78 26.62
C HIS A 29 -15.06 -2.58 26.13
N GLU A 30 -14.48 -1.66 25.35
CA GLU A 30 -15.18 -0.46 24.83
C GLU A 30 -14.56 -0.04 23.48
N ASP A 31 -15.37 0.56 22.60
CA ASP A 31 -14.84 1.22 21.40
C ASP A 31 -14.32 2.61 21.79
N GLU A 32 -13.12 2.94 21.32
CA GLU A 32 -12.48 4.23 21.59
C GLU A 32 -12.44 5.10 20.34
N HIS A 33 -12.43 6.41 20.55
CA HIS A 33 -12.46 7.42 19.49
C HIS A 33 -11.22 8.30 19.57
N TYR A 34 -10.49 8.39 18.46
CA TYR A 34 -9.24 9.13 18.35
C TYR A 34 -9.32 10.23 17.32
N SER A 35 -8.68 11.36 17.61
CA SER A 35 -8.56 12.48 16.68
C SER A 35 -7.76 12.09 15.43
N TYR A 36 -8.19 12.57 14.27
CA TYR A 36 -7.40 12.47 13.03
C TYR A 36 -6.02 13.14 13.14
N SER A 37 -5.86 14.16 14.00
CA SER A 37 -4.57 14.83 14.19
C SER A 37 -3.53 13.93 14.84
N ASP A 38 -3.98 12.92 15.59
CA ASP A 38 -3.15 12.09 16.44
C ASP A 38 -3.16 10.63 15.97
N THR A 39 -3.77 10.37 14.80
CA THR A 39 -3.89 9.04 14.19
C THR A 39 -3.18 9.01 12.85
N PHE A 40 -2.31 8.02 12.66
CA PHE A 40 -1.53 7.86 11.43
C PHE A 40 -1.79 6.48 10.81
N PRO A 41 -2.30 6.38 9.58
CA PRO A 41 -2.39 5.11 8.89
C PRO A 41 -0.99 4.52 8.65
N LEU A 42 -0.89 3.20 8.81
CA LEU A 42 0.30 2.44 8.48
C LEU A 42 0.21 1.98 7.02
N LEU A 43 1.06 2.54 6.16
CA LEU A 43 1.01 2.30 4.73
C LEU A 43 2.36 1.82 4.19
N ARG A 44 2.32 1.13 3.06
CA ARG A 44 3.49 0.71 2.27
C ARG A 44 3.80 1.76 1.21
N PRO A 45 5.08 2.13 1.02
CA PRO A 45 5.46 3.00 -0.09
C PRO A 45 5.23 2.30 -1.42
N MET A 46 4.95 3.08 -2.47
CA MET A 46 4.74 2.53 -3.83
C MET A 46 5.94 1.74 -4.36
N SER A 47 7.14 1.96 -3.82
CA SER A 47 8.34 1.18 -4.12
C SER A 47 8.21 -0.31 -3.80
N ASP A 48 7.33 -0.68 -2.86
CA ASP A 48 7.11 -2.07 -2.47
C ASP A 48 6.37 -2.88 -3.54
N LEU A 49 5.82 -2.23 -4.57
CA LEU A 49 5.11 -2.91 -5.66
C LEU A 49 5.94 -4.00 -6.36
N ILE A 50 7.26 -3.82 -6.40
CA ILE A 50 8.22 -4.74 -7.03
C ILE A 50 9.03 -5.55 -6.00
N MET A 51 8.74 -5.39 -4.71
CA MET A 51 9.40 -6.10 -3.62
C MET A 51 8.50 -7.22 -3.09
N VAL A 52 9.08 -8.18 -2.36
CA VAL A 52 8.29 -9.17 -1.62
C VAL A 52 7.72 -8.51 -0.38
N ILE A 53 6.39 -8.47 -0.26
CA ILE A 53 5.68 -8.02 0.94
C ILE A 53 5.08 -9.21 1.68
N GLU A 54 4.81 -9.02 2.97
CA GLU A 54 3.95 -9.90 3.76
C GLU A 54 2.63 -9.17 4.07
N HIS A 55 1.51 -9.85 3.82
CA HIS A 55 0.18 -9.36 4.14
C HIS A 55 -0.72 -10.55 4.49
N ASN A 56 -1.36 -10.51 5.66
CA ASN A 56 -2.21 -11.58 6.19
C ASN A 56 -1.52 -12.97 6.17
N GLY A 57 -0.24 -13.02 6.58
CA GLY A 57 0.58 -14.24 6.63
C GLY A 57 0.98 -14.81 5.26
N ARG A 58 0.73 -14.08 4.16
CA ARG A 58 1.12 -14.48 2.81
C ARG A 58 2.20 -13.57 2.27
N ARG A 59 3.23 -14.17 1.67
CA ARG A 59 4.33 -13.46 1.03
C ARG A 59 4.17 -13.47 -0.49
N PHE A 60 4.24 -12.30 -1.13
CA PHE A 60 4.13 -12.16 -2.58
C PHE A 60 4.71 -10.84 -3.08
N ILE A 61 4.94 -10.73 -4.39
CA ILE A 61 5.29 -9.48 -5.08
C ILE A 61 3.98 -8.87 -5.63
N PRO A 62 3.57 -7.66 -5.22
CA PRO A 62 2.29 -7.06 -5.63
C PRO A 62 2.12 -6.97 -7.14
N MET A 63 3.15 -6.55 -7.87
CA MET A 63 3.06 -6.42 -9.32
C MET A 63 2.86 -7.78 -10.02
N HIS A 64 3.28 -8.89 -9.41
CA HIS A 64 2.95 -10.24 -9.91
C HIS A 64 1.44 -10.51 -9.84
N ARG A 65 0.74 -9.97 -8.85
CA ARG A 65 -0.72 -10.10 -8.70
C ARG A 65 -1.49 -9.09 -9.55
N LEU A 66 -0.88 -7.93 -9.82
CA LEU A 66 -1.50 -6.83 -10.57
C LEU A 66 -1.29 -6.94 -12.08
N LYS A 67 -0.38 -7.77 -12.58
CA LYS A 67 -0.18 -7.93 -14.03
C LYS A 67 -1.41 -8.53 -14.72
N ASN A 68 -1.67 -8.10 -15.95
CA ASN A 68 -2.72 -8.69 -16.79
C ASN A 68 -2.17 -9.93 -17.52
N GLY A 69 -2.54 -11.12 -17.06
CA GLY A 69 -2.22 -12.37 -17.77
C GLY A 69 -0.74 -12.78 -17.74
N GLY A 70 -0.46 -13.84 -18.52
CA GLY A 70 0.86 -14.40 -18.75
C GLY A 70 1.42 -15.32 -17.65
N THR A 71 2.25 -16.27 -18.07
CA THR A 71 2.90 -17.28 -17.19
C THR A 71 4.01 -16.65 -16.32
N ASP A 72 4.65 -17.46 -15.46
CA ASP A 72 5.54 -17.11 -14.34
C ASP A 72 6.88 -16.42 -14.71
N LEU A 73 6.86 -15.44 -15.61
CA LEU A 73 8.03 -14.60 -15.83
C LEU A 73 8.17 -13.60 -14.68
N ASN A 74 9.38 -13.55 -14.12
CA ASN A 74 9.73 -12.91 -12.85
C ASN A 74 10.64 -11.68 -13.06
N GLU A 75 10.29 -10.79 -13.99
CA GLU A 75 11.00 -9.52 -14.10
C GLU A 75 10.14 -8.37 -13.55
N TYR A 76 10.63 -7.79 -12.46
CA TYR A 76 10.03 -6.64 -11.76
C TYR A 76 11.06 -5.54 -11.67
N ARG A 77 10.71 -4.34 -12.11
CA ARG A 77 11.65 -3.22 -12.14
C ARG A 77 10.94 -1.88 -12.10
N PHE A 78 11.65 -0.87 -11.63
CA PHE A 78 11.26 0.53 -11.83
C PHE A 78 11.93 1.05 -13.10
N LEU A 79 11.14 1.70 -13.95
CA LEU A 79 11.61 2.39 -15.15
C LEU A 79 11.22 3.86 -15.03
N GLU A 80 12.16 4.79 -15.11
CA GLU A 80 11.89 6.23 -14.89
C GLU A 80 10.73 6.78 -15.73
N TRP A 81 10.58 6.30 -16.96
CA TRP A 81 9.57 6.75 -17.91
C TRP A 81 8.25 5.93 -17.87
N LYS A 82 8.19 4.88 -17.05
CA LYS A 82 7.06 3.92 -16.98
C LYS A 82 6.57 3.62 -15.57
N GLY A 83 7.36 3.94 -14.55
CA GLY A 83 7.14 3.58 -13.16
C GLY A 83 7.43 2.10 -12.86
N TYR A 84 6.66 1.52 -11.94
CA TYR A 84 6.84 0.14 -11.47
C TYR A 84 6.23 -0.84 -12.46
N SER A 85 7.00 -1.80 -12.94
CA SER A 85 6.63 -2.65 -14.06
C SER A 85 6.78 -4.14 -13.75
N ALA A 86 5.90 -4.95 -14.33
CA ALA A 86 6.08 -6.40 -14.50
C ALA A 86 5.84 -6.81 -15.95
N ILE A 87 6.70 -7.67 -16.47
CA ILE A 87 6.59 -8.26 -17.80
C ILE A 87 6.20 -9.73 -17.69
N ASP A 88 5.31 -10.17 -18.58
CA ASP A 88 5.02 -11.58 -18.77
C ASP A 88 5.77 -12.23 -19.94
N ASN A 89 5.67 -13.56 -20.05
CA ASN A 89 6.33 -14.36 -21.10
C ASN A 89 5.87 -14.03 -22.53
N GLU A 90 4.78 -13.30 -22.70
CA GLU A 90 4.22 -12.91 -23.99
C GLU A 90 4.55 -11.45 -24.33
N GLU A 91 5.52 -10.85 -23.62
CA GLU A 91 5.91 -9.44 -23.73
C GLU A 91 4.79 -8.45 -23.40
N HIS A 92 3.75 -8.87 -22.67
CA HIS A 92 2.82 -7.91 -22.07
C HIS A 92 3.48 -7.32 -20.83
N GLU A 93 3.60 -6.00 -20.82
CA GLU A 93 4.13 -5.25 -19.69
C GLU A 93 2.99 -4.50 -19.01
N THR A 94 2.75 -4.80 -17.74
CA THR A 94 1.86 -3.99 -16.89
C THR A 94 2.72 -3.06 -16.05
N CYS A 95 2.44 -1.77 -16.07
CA CYS A 95 3.15 -0.83 -15.22
C CYS A 95 2.21 0.12 -14.47
N TYR A 96 2.61 0.53 -13.27
CA TYR A 96 2.01 1.63 -12.54
C TYR A 96 2.82 2.90 -12.78
N ASN A 97 2.20 3.91 -13.38
CA ASN A 97 2.80 5.22 -13.59
C ASN A 97 2.49 6.12 -12.37
N PRO A 98 3.52 6.55 -11.61
CA PRO A 98 3.33 7.38 -10.42
C PRO A 98 2.87 8.81 -10.75
N ASP A 99 3.21 9.36 -11.92
CA ASP A 99 2.91 10.75 -12.28
C ASP A 99 1.41 10.97 -12.47
N ASN A 100 0.75 10.03 -13.14
CA ASN A 100 -0.70 10.09 -13.40
C ASN A 100 -1.52 9.11 -12.55
N ARG A 101 -0.86 8.34 -11.68
CA ARG A 101 -1.45 7.35 -10.77
C ARG A 101 -2.39 6.39 -11.50
N SER A 102 -1.88 5.74 -12.54
CA SER A 102 -2.66 4.80 -13.35
C SER A 102 -1.85 3.58 -13.76
N PHE A 103 -2.54 2.46 -14.00
CA PHE A 103 -1.96 1.28 -14.61
C PHE A 103 -2.00 1.35 -16.14
N ASN A 104 -0.88 1.10 -16.80
CA ASN A 104 -0.80 0.99 -18.25
C ASN A 104 -0.43 -0.43 -18.65
N GLN A 105 -0.82 -0.82 -19.86
CA GLN A 105 -0.42 -2.07 -20.46
C GLN A 105 0.27 -1.79 -21.78
N TYR A 106 1.44 -2.40 -21.98
CA TYR A 106 2.17 -2.35 -23.23
C TYR A 106 2.20 -3.74 -23.85
N PHE A 107 2.00 -3.80 -25.16
CA PHE A 107 2.15 -5.02 -25.94
C PHE A 107 2.70 -4.67 -27.32
N MET A 108 3.84 -5.27 -27.70
CA MET A 108 4.49 -5.04 -29.00
C MET A 108 4.64 -3.56 -29.39
N GLY A 109 4.91 -2.69 -28.43
CA GLY A 109 5.05 -1.24 -28.65
C GLY A 109 3.75 -0.44 -28.71
N ASP A 110 2.58 -1.09 -28.63
CA ASP A 110 1.29 -0.43 -28.45
C ASP A 110 1.04 -0.16 -26.96
N THR A 111 0.53 1.03 -26.63
CA THR A 111 0.19 1.42 -25.25
C THR A 111 -1.31 1.45 -25.11
N ARG A 112 -1.84 0.71 -24.14
CA ARG A 112 -3.27 0.68 -23.84
C ARG A 112 -3.49 0.96 -22.37
N GLU A 113 -4.56 1.69 -22.08
CA GLU A 113 -5.03 1.80 -20.71
C GLU A 113 -5.38 0.42 -20.17
N CYS A 114 -4.94 0.14 -18.96
CA CYS A 114 -5.35 -1.07 -18.28
C CYS A 114 -6.85 -1.00 -17.98
N ARG A 115 -7.66 -1.91 -18.55
CA ARG A 115 -9.11 -1.89 -18.36
C ARG A 115 -9.56 -2.12 -16.91
N ASP A 116 -8.70 -2.71 -16.08
CA ASP A 116 -9.04 -3.16 -14.73
C ASP A 116 -8.43 -2.27 -13.63
N GLN A 117 -8.35 -0.95 -13.86
CA GLN A 117 -7.82 0.01 -12.88
C GLN A 117 -8.46 -0.17 -11.50
N CYS A 118 -9.80 -0.21 -11.45
CA CYS A 118 -10.55 -0.19 -10.20
C CYS A 118 -10.20 -1.38 -9.31
N SER A 119 -10.18 -2.60 -9.86
CA SER A 119 -9.83 -3.79 -9.10
C SER A 119 -8.37 -3.77 -8.65
N LYS A 120 -7.46 -3.22 -9.46
CA LYS A 120 -6.05 -3.04 -9.06
C LYS A 120 -5.91 -2.06 -7.90
N PHE A 121 -6.61 -0.94 -7.92
CA PHE A 121 -6.63 0.01 -6.79
C PHE A 121 -7.27 -0.59 -5.54
N GLN A 122 -8.33 -1.40 -5.66
CA GLN A 122 -8.89 -2.12 -4.52
C GLN A 122 -7.85 -3.03 -3.86
N ASN A 123 -7.07 -3.77 -4.68
CA ASN A 123 -5.95 -4.57 -4.16
C ASN A 123 -4.88 -3.69 -3.48
N LEU A 124 -4.54 -2.52 -4.05
CA LEU A 124 -3.59 -1.61 -3.41
C LEU A 124 -4.08 -1.12 -2.05
N PHE A 125 -5.38 -0.81 -1.91
CA PHE A 125 -5.95 -0.43 -0.62
C PHE A 125 -5.95 -1.60 0.37
N GLU A 126 -6.34 -2.80 -0.07
CA GLU A 126 -6.30 -4.02 0.74
C GLU A 126 -4.88 -4.31 1.26
N TRP A 127 -3.86 -4.12 0.42
CA TRP A 127 -2.46 -4.34 0.80
C TRP A 127 -1.79 -3.10 1.42
N HIS A 128 -2.59 -2.09 1.80
CA HIS A 128 -2.18 -0.87 2.50
C HIS A 128 -1.14 -0.02 1.76
N PHE A 129 -1.20 0.10 0.43
CA PHE A 129 -0.30 0.97 -0.33
C PHE A 129 -0.67 2.45 -0.24
N ASP A 130 0.35 3.30 -0.18
CA ASP A 130 0.21 4.76 -0.20
C ASP A 130 -0.04 5.31 -1.61
N VAL A 131 -1.25 5.09 -2.12
CA VAL A 131 -1.68 5.57 -3.44
C VAL A 131 -1.79 7.10 -3.51
N PHE A 132 -1.90 7.79 -2.36
CA PHE A 132 -2.16 9.22 -2.29
C PHE A 132 -0.93 10.08 -1.99
N GLY A 133 0.20 9.46 -1.63
CA GLY A 133 1.42 10.14 -1.22
C GLY A 133 1.30 10.75 0.18
N LEU A 134 0.65 10.04 1.10
CA LEU A 134 0.47 10.43 2.51
C LEU A 134 1.77 10.28 3.31
N ILE A 135 2.61 9.29 3.00
CA ILE A 135 3.89 9.07 3.68
C ILE A 135 4.81 10.27 3.45
N GLU A 136 4.96 10.71 2.20
CA GLU A 136 5.80 11.88 1.86
C GLU A 136 5.28 13.20 2.47
N LYS A 137 3.97 13.28 2.73
CA LYS A 137 3.33 14.42 3.39
C LYS A 137 3.41 14.39 4.91
N GLY A 138 3.95 13.31 5.50
CA GLY A 138 3.97 13.12 6.95
C GLY A 138 2.57 12.84 7.55
N LEU A 139 1.64 12.36 6.73
CA LEU A 139 0.26 12.01 7.13
C LEU A 139 0.06 10.51 7.30
N ALA A 140 1.08 9.70 7.02
CA ALA A 140 1.08 8.25 7.20
C ALA A 140 2.47 7.81 7.63
N ILE A 141 2.54 6.66 8.30
CA ILE A 141 3.81 6.02 8.68
C ILE A 141 4.11 4.90 7.68
N ASP A 142 5.35 4.86 7.20
CA ASP A 142 5.85 3.74 6.40
C ASP A 142 5.97 2.50 7.29
N ILE A 143 5.14 1.49 7.03
CA ILE A 143 5.06 0.26 7.83
C ILE A 143 6.40 -0.49 7.90
N ASN A 144 7.24 -0.38 6.87
CA ASN A 144 8.54 -1.05 6.84
C ASN A 144 9.51 -0.48 7.88
N LYS A 145 9.29 0.75 8.35
CA LYS A 145 10.11 1.37 9.40
C LYS A 145 9.86 0.73 10.76
N LEU A 146 8.62 0.29 11.02
CA LEU A 146 8.25 -0.37 12.28
C LEU A 146 8.87 -1.76 12.40
N GLU A 147 8.93 -2.52 11.30
CA GLU A 147 9.54 -3.86 11.27
C GLU A 147 11.06 -3.84 11.52
N SER A 148 11.72 -2.70 11.29
CA SER A 148 13.17 -2.56 11.46
C SER A 148 13.63 -2.42 12.91
N GLU A 149 12.71 -2.12 13.83
CA GLU A 149 13.00 -1.87 15.25
C GLU A 149 12.77 -3.09 16.16
N VAL A 150 12.26 -4.21 15.61
CA VAL A 150 11.95 -5.45 16.35
C VAL A 150 12.95 -6.58 16.01
N LYS A 151 14.21 -6.26 15.69
CA LYS A 151 15.28 -7.26 15.43
C LYS A 151 16.31 -7.34 16.53
#